data_AF-A0A162C703-F1
#
_entry.id   AF-A0A162C703-F1
#
_cell.length_a   1.000
_cell.length_b   1.000
_cell.length_c   1.000
_cell.angle_alpha   90.00
_cell.angle_beta   90.00
_cell.angle_gamma   90.00
#
_symmetry.space_group_name_H-M   'P 1'
#
loop_
_entity.id
_entity.type
_entity.pdbx_description
1 polymer ?
#
loop_
_entity_poly.entity_id
_entity_poly.type
_entity_poly.pdbx_seq_one_letter_code
_entity_poly.pdbx_strand_id
1 'polypeptide(L)'
;LIMATSKCCVGEHVNDLCFSEKYVKHSNYLLLGVESIDSVDVKTILYRANMFHFSTGCLHHQQAFTTQFHLYKKHSMCSNPFGIHKTNSKFPKGTKSATMKMCDAMKEIQSDLHVYPGQKLCPNCYMTFLNVNFNKIPWNPPRCASPKLNDSSELDDCELELNNISYENDTSFDSPSKPLSRSLTVTSALKVTPVILDKKLSKKQRYQVIKRKASQVQEAFLKLHEPIANIVDEVLENTINDQTNSVSPNDCEVLMYELQQRCEKLKEIGDFKGILSLLTLAPVSWTQQRTSHFFDVSISQVK
;
A
#
# COMPACT_ATOMS: atom_id res chain seq x y z
N LEU A 1 -10.17 35.80 -48.51
CA LEU A 1 -8.77 35.39 -48.26
C LEU A 1 -8.78 33.93 -47.83
N ILE A 2 -8.41 33.00 -48.72
CA ILE A 2 -8.29 31.57 -48.39
C ILE A 2 -6.87 31.39 -47.87
N MET A 3 -6.69 31.32 -46.55
CA MET A 3 -5.40 30.91 -46.01
C MET A 3 -5.23 29.42 -46.29
N ALA A 4 -4.38 29.11 -47.27
CA ALA A 4 -4.02 27.76 -47.66
C ALA A 4 -3.08 27.13 -46.60
N THR A 5 -3.62 26.81 -45.44
CA THR A 5 -3.01 25.77 -44.59
C THR A 5 -3.47 24.43 -45.15
N SER A 6 -2.59 23.71 -45.83
CA SER A 6 -2.88 22.38 -46.36
C SER A 6 -3.13 21.33 -45.27
N LYS A 7 -2.96 21.69 -43.99
CA LYS A 7 -3.16 20.80 -42.84
C LYS A 7 -4.34 21.25 -41.98
N CYS A 8 -5.10 20.30 -41.45
CA CYS A 8 -6.06 20.55 -40.39
C CYS A 8 -5.34 20.70 -39.04
N CYS A 9 -5.99 21.29 -38.04
CA CYS A 9 -5.40 21.54 -36.72
C CYS A 9 -4.87 20.27 -36.05
N VAL A 10 -5.58 19.14 -36.20
CA VAL A 10 -5.15 17.84 -35.65
C VAL A 10 -3.83 17.39 -36.29
N GLY A 11 -3.73 17.48 -37.63
CA GLY A 11 -2.54 17.09 -38.38
C GLY A 11 -1.35 17.99 -38.11
N GLU A 12 -1.60 19.29 -37.90
CA GLU A 12 -0.57 20.23 -37.48
C GLU A 12 -0.03 19.88 -36.08
N HIS A 13 -0.93 19.62 -35.12
CA HIS A 13 -0.56 19.29 -33.74
C HIS A 13 0.27 18.01 -33.62
N VAL A 14 -0.15 16.94 -34.30
CA VAL A 14 0.54 15.63 -34.26
C VAL A 14 1.64 15.50 -35.31
N ASN A 15 1.89 16.56 -36.07
CA ASN A 15 2.84 16.63 -37.20
C ASN A 15 2.66 15.49 -38.21
N ASP A 16 1.41 15.24 -38.64
CA ASP A 16 1.04 14.16 -39.56
C ASP A 16 0.39 14.71 -40.86
N LEU A 17 0.40 13.90 -41.91
CA LEU A 17 -0.09 14.26 -43.24
C LEU A 17 -1.61 14.12 -43.32
N CYS A 18 -2.31 15.20 -43.67
CA CYS A 18 -3.78 15.19 -43.75
C CYS A 18 -4.36 14.46 -44.99
N PHE A 19 -3.52 14.07 -45.95
CA PHE A 19 -3.92 13.54 -47.25
C PHE A 19 -3.48 12.09 -47.49
N SER A 20 -3.01 11.41 -46.45
CA SER A 20 -2.50 10.05 -46.63
C SER A 20 -3.62 9.07 -46.97
N GLU A 21 -3.42 8.29 -48.03
CA GLU A 21 -4.36 7.28 -48.53
C GLU A 21 -4.54 6.08 -47.59
N LYS A 22 -3.75 6.03 -46.51
CA LYS A 22 -3.73 4.92 -45.56
C LYS A 22 -5.08 4.65 -44.90
N TYR A 23 -5.89 5.70 -44.70
CA TYR A 23 -7.18 5.60 -44.01
C TYR A 23 -8.36 6.06 -44.88
N VAL A 24 -8.11 6.96 -45.84
CA VAL A 24 -9.14 7.58 -46.69
C VAL A 24 -8.56 7.81 -48.07
N LYS A 25 -9.27 7.43 -49.14
CA LYS A 25 -8.81 7.65 -50.53
C LYS A 25 -8.61 9.15 -50.82
N HIS A 26 -7.59 9.50 -51.61
CA HIS A 26 -7.17 10.88 -51.84
C HIS A 26 -8.25 11.79 -52.47
N SER A 27 -9.23 11.21 -53.17
CA SER A 27 -10.39 11.92 -53.73
C SER A 27 -11.35 12.49 -52.68
N ASN A 28 -11.21 12.06 -51.41
CA ASN A 28 -12.14 12.38 -50.32
C ASN A 28 -11.49 13.28 -49.26
N TYR A 29 -10.43 14.02 -49.62
CA TYR A 29 -9.91 15.05 -48.73
C TYR A 29 -10.96 16.14 -48.53
N LEU A 30 -11.44 16.23 -47.31
CA LEU A 30 -12.38 17.25 -46.88
C LEU A 30 -11.90 17.81 -45.54
N LEU A 31 -11.67 19.11 -45.51
CA LEU A 31 -11.47 19.85 -44.27
C LEU A 31 -12.84 20.11 -43.65
N LEU A 32 -13.00 19.68 -42.41
CA LEU A 32 -14.24 19.73 -41.65
C LEU A 32 -14.06 20.72 -40.52
N GLY A 33 -15.00 21.66 -40.36
CA GLY A 33 -15.14 22.42 -39.11
C GLY A 33 -15.51 21.48 -37.98
N VAL A 34 -15.04 21.75 -36.76
CA VAL A 34 -15.29 20.86 -35.60
C VAL A 34 -16.78 20.62 -35.36
N GLU A 35 -17.63 21.60 -35.67
CA GLU A 35 -19.09 21.55 -35.61
C GLU A 35 -19.73 20.53 -36.55
N SER A 36 -19.01 20.11 -37.60
CA SER A 36 -19.47 19.11 -38.57
C SER A 36 -19.04 17.68 -38.23
N ILE A 37 -18.23 17.51 -37.18
CA ILE A 37 -17.76 16.21 -36.69
C ILE A 37 -18.66 15.77 -35.53
N ASP A 38 -19.01 14.49 -35.47
CA ASP A 38 -19.80 13.95 -34.36
C ASP A 38 -19.11 14.21 -33.01
N SER A 39 -19.89 14.57 -31.99
CA SER A 39 -19.37 14.94 -30.67
C SER A 39 -18.54 13.83 -30.00
N VAL A 40 -18.88 12.56 -30.24
CA VAL A 40 -18.13 11.41 -29.70
C VAL A 40 -16.79 11.27 -30.42
N ASP A 41 -16.77 11.51 -31.73
CA ASP A 41 -15.55 11.52 -32.54
C ASP A 41 -14.63 12.66 -32.14
N VAL A 42 -15.16 13.89 -32.00
CA VAL A 42 -14.40 15.06 -31.51
C VAL A 42 -13.73 14.72 -30.18
N LYS A 43 -14.50 14.20 -29.22
CA LYS A 43 -13.99 13.83 -27.90
C LYS A 43 -12.92 12.74 -27.98
N THR A 44 -13.12 11.74 -28.84
CA THR A 44 -12.15 10.66 -29.06
C THR A 44 -10.84 11.18 -29.65
N ILE A 45 -10.92 12.09 -30.62
CA ILE A 45 -9.76 12.75 -31.23
C ILE A 45 -9.01 13.57 -30.18
N LEU A 46 -9.71 14.40 -29.39
CA LEU A 46 -9.10 15.21 -28.34
C LEU A 46 -8.29 14.36 -27.36
N TYR A 47 -8.86 13.25 -26.86
CA TYR A 47 -8.13 12.34 -25.98
C TYR A 47 -6.93 11.70 -26.67
N ARG A 48 -7.10 11.14 -27.87
CA ARG A 48 -6.03 10.36 -28.52
C ARG A 48 -4.91 11.24 -29.10
N ALA A 49 -5.21 12.47 -29.49
CA ALA A 49 -4.24 13.46 -29.94
C ALA A 49 -3.62 14.28 -28.79
N ASN A 50 -4.12 14.14 -27.56
CA ASN A 50 -3.72 14.95 -26.40
C ASN A 50 -3.95 16.46 -26.59
N MET A 51 -5.11 16.81 -27.13
CA MET A 51 -5.48 18.21 -27.41
C MET A 51 -6.60 18.65 -26.46
N PHE A 52 -6.57 19.94 -26.08
CA PHE A 52 -7.68 20.55 -25.32
C PHE A 52 -8.84 20.98 -26.23
N HIS A 53 -8.52 21.51 -27.41
CA HIS A 53 -9.49 21.94 -28.42
C HIS A 53 -8.84 21.91 -29.81
N PHE A 54 -9.66 21.86 -30.87
CA PHE A 54 -9.25 22.11 -32.25
C PHE A 54 -10.42 22.71 -33.03
N SER A 55 -10.14 23.57 -34.01
CA SER A 55 -11.18 24.21 -34.83
C SER A 55 -11.47 23.44 -36.11
N THR A 56 -10.47 22.74 -36.66
CA THR A 56 -10.62 21.98 -37.91
C THR A 56 -10.06 20.56 -37.79
N GLY A 57 -10.78 19.61 -38.36
CA GLY A 57 -10.34 18.24 -38.58
C GLY A 57 -10.35 17.91 -40.07
N CYS A 58 -9.78 16.78 -40.46
CA CYS A 58 -10.00 16.24 -41.81
C CYS A 58 -10.48 14.79 -41.69
N LEU A 59 -11.13 14.29 -42.73
CA LEU A 59 -11.66 12.92 -42.73
C LEU A 59 -10.57 11.87 -42.48
N HIS A 60 -9.34 12.11 -42.97
CA HIS A 60 -8.17 11.29 -42.69
C HIS A 60 -7.90 11.16 -41.18
N HIS A 61 -7.76 12.29 -40.48
CA HIS A 61 -7.47 12.29 -39.04
C HIS A 61 -8.67 11.82 -38.21
N GLN A 62 -9.90 12.10 -38.64
CA GLN A 62 -11.09 11.53 -38.01
C GLN A 62 -10.99 10.00 -38.03
N GLN A 63 -10.84 9.39 -39.21
CA GLN A 63 -10.71 7.93 -39.35
C GLN A 63 -9.48 7.37 -38.61
N ALA A 64 -8.33 8.04 -38.72
CA ALA A 64 -7.09 7.63 -38.06
C ALA A 64 -7.28 7.54 -36.53
N PHE A 65 -7.95 8.54 -35.94
CA PHE A 65 -8.10 8.65 -34.50
C PHE A 65 -9.39 8.03 -33.95
N THR A 66 -10.36 7.63 -34.77
CA THR A 66 -11.60 6.98 -34.28
C THR A 66 -11.60 5.48 -34.59
N THR A 67 -11.72 5.11 -35.87
CA THR A 67 -11.89 3.73 -36.34
C THR A 67 -10.58 2.97 -36.48
N GLN A 68 -9.55 3.63 -37.03
CA GLN A 68 -8.29 3.00 -37.41
C GLN A 68 -7.16 3.22 -36.40
N PHE A 69 -7.46 3.72 -35.21
CA PHE A 69 -6.45 4.07 -34.22
C PHE A 69 -5.61 2.88 -33.74
N HIS A 70 -6.17 1.68 -33.80
CA HIS A 70 -5.44 0.45 -33.50
C HIS A 70 -4.28 0.20 -34.49
N LEU A 71 -4.37 0.70 -35.72
CA LEU A 71 -3.28 0.69 -36.71
C LEU A 71 -2.23 1.78 -36.41
N TYR A 72 -2.63 2.86 -35.75
CA TYR A 72 -1.76 3.96 -35.33
C TYR A 72 -0.92 3.59 -34.10
N LYS A 73 -1.54 2.93 -33.11
CA LYS A 73 -0.91 2.51 -31.84
C LYS A 73 -0.95 0.99 -31.66
N LYS A 74 -0.26 0.27 -32.56
CA LYS A 74 -0.15 -1.20 -32.48
C LYS A 74 0.89 -1.63 -31.45
N HIS A 75 0.58 -1.50 -30.16
CA HIS A 75 1.38 -2.11 -29.10
C HIS A 75 0.54 -3.10 -28.27
N SER A 76 1.10 -4.27 -28.00
CA SER A 76 0.51 -5.27 -27.10
C SER A 76 0.94 -5.04 -25.63
N MET A 77 1.86 -4.10 -25.41
CA MET A 77 2.46 -3.78 -24.12
C MET A 77 1.66 -2.69 -23.40
N CYS A 78 1.85 -2.64 -22.07
CA CYS A 78 1.30 -1.59 -21.23
C CYS A 78 1.88 -0.24 -21.61
N SER A 79 1.03 0.78 -21.75
CA SER A 79 1.45 2.15 -22.03
C SER A 79 2.02 2.89 -20.81
N ASN A 80 1.99 2.28 -19.63
CA ASN A 80 2.53 2.83 -18.38
C ASN A 80 2.13 4.29 -18.06
N PRO A 81 0.83 4.65 -18.11
CA PRO A 81 0.45 6.05 -17.90
C PRO A 81 0.91 6.60 -16.54
N PHE A 82 0.91 5.76 -15.50
CA PHE A 82 1.26 6.14 -14.13
C PHE A 82 2.76 6.11 -13.79
N GLY A 83 3.64 5.80 -14.76
CA GLY A 83 5.08 5.71 -14.51
C GLY A 83 5.51 4.59 -13.55
N ILE A 84 4.65 3.61 -13.25
CA ILE A 84 4.91 2.53 -12.28
C ILE A 84 5.98 1.56 -12.80
N HIS A 85 6.07 1.39 -14.11
CA HIS A 85 7.09 0.54 -14.73
C HIS A 85 8.37 1.33 -14.96
N LYS A 86 9.52 0.73 -14.59
CA LYS A 86 10.84 1.31 -14.86
C LYS A 86 11.08 1.38 -16.38
N THR A 87 11.54 2.52 -16.86
CA THR A 87 11.76 2.82 -18.29
C THR A 87 12.75 1.86 -18.97
N ASN A 88 13.70 1.32 -18.21
CA ASN A 88 14.73 0.40 -18.70
C ASN A 88 14.30 -1.09 -18.63
N SER A 89 13.06 -1.38 -18.29
CA SER A 89 12.54 -2.74 -18.16
C SER A 89 11.56 -3.09 -19.27
N LYS A 90 11.48 -4.37 -19.63
CA LYS A 90 10.48 -4.86 -20.59
C LYS A 90 9.09 -4.59 -20.03
N PHE A 91 8.34 -3.69 -20.67
CA PHE A 91 6.97 -3.37 -20.26
C PHE A 91 6.11 -4.64 -20.21
N PRO A 92 5.24 -4.81 -19.20
CA PRO A 92 4.35 -5.96 -19.14
C PRO A 92 3.29 -5.90 -20.25
N LYS A 93 2.72 -7.06 -20.59
CA LYS A 93 1.62 -7.15 -21.57
C LYS A 93 0.38 -6.40 -21.06
N GLY A 94 -0.23 -5.60 -21.92
CA GLY A 94 -1.49 -4.92 -21.64
C GLY A 94 -2.67 -5.84 -21.92
N THR A 95 -3.42 -6.20 -20.88
CA THR A 95 -4.56 -7.14 -20.97
C THR A 95 -5.91 -6.42 -20.91
N LYS A 96 -5.94 -5.19 -20.39
CA LYS A 96 -7.13 -4.34 -20.33
C LYS A 96 -6.94 -3.12 -21.22
N SER A 97 -8.04 -2.51 -21.64
CA SER A 97 -8.05 -1.27 -22.40
C SER A 97 -8.77 -0.18 -21.60
N ALA A 98 -8.23 1.04 -21.60
CA ALA A 98 -8.94 2.19 -21.05
C ALA A 98 -10.21 2.49 -21.87
N THR A 99 -11.32 2.77 -21.21
CA THR A 99 -12.59 3.16 -21.84
C THR A 99 -12.76 4.68 -21.83
N MET A 100 -13.70 5.21 -22.62
CA MET A 100 -13.98 6.66 -22.61
C MET A 100 -14.35 7.17 -21.21
N LYS A 101 -15.24 6.46 -20.51
CA LYS A 101 -15.67 6.80 -19.14
C LYS A 101 -14.50 6.85 -18.15
N MET A 102 -13.52 5.98 -18.34
CA MET A 102 -12.29 6.02 -17.55
C MET A 102 -11.50 7.29 -17.85
N CYS A 103 -11.30 7.64 -19.12
CA CYS A 103 -10.53 8.84 -19.48
C CYS A 103 -11.16 10.11 -18.90
N ASP A 104 -12.50 10.21 -18.94
CA ASP A 104 -13.25 11.32 -18.32
C ASP A 104 -12.98 11.43 -16.82
N ALA A 105 -13.17 10.33 -16.09
CA ALA A 105 -12.96 10.33 -14.65
C ALA A 105 -11.50 10.65 -14.27
N MET A 106 -10.53 10.22 -15.08
CA MET A 106 -9.13 10.54 -14.84
C MET A 106 -8.83 12.01 -15.10
N LYS A 107 -9.38 12.59 -16.17
CA LYS A 107 -9.16 14.00 -16.50
C LYS A 107 -9.73 14.95 -15.44
N GLU A 108 -10.80 14.54 -14.77
CA GLU A 108 -11.37 15.27 -13.62
C GLU A 108 -10.46 15.24 -12.38
N ILE A 109 -9.78 14.11 -12.14
CA ILE A 109 -8.92 13.92 -10.95
C ILE A 109 -7.50 14.45 -11.18
N GLN A 110 -6.96 14.24 -12.39
CA GLN A 110 -5.59 14.54 -12.75
C GLN A 110 -5.53 15.00 -14.21
N SER A 111 -5.72 16.30 -14.41
CA SER A 111 -5.73 16.94 -15.74
C SER A 111 -4.46 16.71 -16.55
N ASP A 112 -3.33 16.58 -15.85
CA ASP A 112 -2.01 16.49 -16.47
C ASP A 112 -1.66 15.06 -16.90
N LEU A 113 -2.40 14.06 -16.41
CA LEU A 113 -2.18 12.67 -16.76
C LEU A 113 -2.85 12.32 -18.09
N HIS A 114 -2.04 12.08 -19.12
CA HIS A 114 -2.57 11.70 -20.42
C HIS A 114 -3.00 10.22 -20.47
N VAL A 115 -4.30 9.98 -20.49
CA VAL A 115 -4.93 8.67 -20.72
C VAL A 115 -5.93 8.78 -21.86
N TYR A 116 -5.96 7.78 -22.75
CA TYR A 116 -6.85 7.81 -23.93
C TYR A 116 -7.63 6.50 -24.17
N PRO A 117 -8.79 6.55 -24.85
CA PRO A 117 -9.61 5.38 -25.12
C PRO A 117 -8.89 4.34 -25.97
N GLY A 118 -8.90 3.08 -25.53
CA GLY A 118 -8.23 1.96 -26.19
C GLY A 118 -6.77 1.76 -25.76
N GLN A 119 -6.22 2.63 -24.91
CA GLN A 119 -4.87 2.50 -24.36
C GLN A 119 -4.72 1.20 -23.58
N LYS A 120 -3.64 0.45 -23.82
CA LYS A 120 -3.40 -0.86 -23.22
C LYS A 120 -2.78 -0.73 -21.84
N LEU A 121 -3.42 -1.35 -20.85
CA LEU A 121 -3.01 -1.32 -19.46
C LEU A 121 -2.73 -2.75 -18.97
N CYS A 122 -1.63 -2.93 -18.24
CA CYS A 122 -1.39 -4.15 -17.48
C CYS A 122 -2.35 -4.21 -16.26
N PRO A 123 -2.47 -5.36 -15.59
CA PRO A 123 -3.30 -5.48 -14.40
C PRO A 123 -2.95 -4.47 -13.30
N ASN A 124 -1.66 -4.16 -13.10
CA ASN A 124 -1.24 -3.22 -12.06
C ASN A 124 -1.66 -1.78 -12.39
N CYS A 125 -1.34 -1.28 -13.58
CA CYS A 125 -1.79 0.06 -14.00
C CYS A 125 -3.32 0.17 -14.01
N TYR A 126 -4.03 -0.89 -14.41
CA TYR A 126 -5.50 -0.90 -14.36
C TYR A 126 -6.03 -0.84 -12.92
N MET A 127 -5.40 -1.53 -11.97
CA MET A 127 -5.78 -1.43 -10.56
C MET A 127 -5.45 -0.07 -9.97
N THR A 128 -4.28 0.51 -10.28
CA THR A 128 -3.95 1.89 -9.87
C THR A 128 -4.98 2.87 -10.40
N PHE A 129 -5.36 2.74 -11.68
CA PHE A 129 -6.41 3.53 -12.27
C PHE A 129 -7.71 3.46 -11.45
N LEU A 130 -8.15 2.24 -11.12
CA LEU A 130 -9.37 2.05 -10.33
C LEU A 130 -9.24 2.67 -8.94
N ASN A 131 -8.11 2.51 -8.27
CA ASN A 131 -7.91 3.06 -6.93
C ASN A 131 -7.91 4.59 -6.93
N VAL A 132 -7.23 5.22 -7.89
CA VAL A 132 -7.25 6.67 -8.09
C VAL A 132 -8.69 7.14 -8.31
N ASN A 133 -9.43 6.45 -9.18
CA ASN A 133 -10.81 6.79 -9.49
C ASN A 133 -11.77 6.60 -8.29
N PHE A 134 -11.63 5.50 -7.53
CA PHE A 134 -12.49 5.20 -6.38
C PHE A 134 -12.23 6.16 -5.22
N ASN A 135 -10.95 6.48 -4.96
CA ASN A 135 -10.59 7.33 -3.84
C ASN A 135 -10.64 8.83 -4.20
N LYS A 136 -10.73 9.16 -5.49
CA LYS A 136 -10.62 10.54 -6.03
C LYS A 136 -9.34 11.25 -5.56
N ILE A 137 -8.26 10.50 -5.38
CA ILE A 137 -6.96 11.02 -4.95
C ILE A 137 -6.03 11.07 -6.17
N PRO A 138 -5.47 12.24 -6.53
CA PRO A 138 -4.50 12.36 -7.61
C PRO A 138 -3.33 11.40 -7.42
N TRP A 139 -2.87 10.77 -8.50
CA TRP A 139 -1.71 9.89 -8.43
C TRP A 139 -0.43 10.72 -8.40
N ASN A 140 0.29 10.63 -7.29
CA ASN A 140 1.67 11.08 -7.21
C ASN A 140 2.59 9.90 -7.56
N PRO A 141 3.37 9.99 -8.66
CA PRO A 141 4.32 8.94 -8.97
C PRO A 141 5.32 8.77 -7.81
N PRO A 142 5.69 7.53 -7.45
CA PRO A 142 6.76 7.29 -6.48
C PRO A 142 8.01 8.02 -6.96
N ARG A 143 8.58 8.89 -6.14
CA ARG A 143 9.83 9.62 -6.45
C ARG A 143 10.92 8.60 -6.78
N CYS A 144 11.13 8.32 -8.06
CA CYS A 144 12.27 7.61 -8.58
C CYS A 144 12.93 8.48 -9.66
N ALA A 145 14.03 9.11 -9.24
CA ALA A 145 15.07 9.80 -10.02
C ALA A 145 14.66 11.08 -10.77
N SER A 146 14.96 12.25 -10.21
CA SER A 146 16.10 13.12 -10.59
C SER A 146 16.11 14.43 -9.73
N PRO A 147 17.13 15.31 -9.88
CA PRO A 147 18.21 15.57 -8.94
C PRO A 147 17.92 16.67 -7.88
N LYS A 148 18.69 16.59 -6.79
CA LYS A 148 18.95 17.59 -5.73
C LYS A 148 18.29 18.96 -5.92
N LEU A 149 17.32 19.28 -5.06
CA LEU A 149 17.20 20.63 -4.52
C LEU A 149 16.94 20.50 -3.01
N ASN A 150 17.84 21.15 -2.27
CA ASN A 150 17.82 21.25 -0.83
C ASN A 150 16.53 21.95 -0.39
N ASP A 151 15.75 21.28 0.45
CA ASP A 151 14.96 21.98 1.45
C ASP A 151 14.78 21.04 2.64
N SER A 152 15.62 21.26 3.65
CA SER A 152 15.59 20.54 4.92
C SER A 152 14.39 21.04 5.72
N SER A 153 13.36 20.20 5.86
CA SER A 153 12.33 20.43 6.87
C SER A 153 12.61 19.52 8.07
N GLU A 154 12.50 20.09 9.27
CA GLU A 154 12.83 19.55 10.59
C GLU A 154 12.02 18.29 11.01
N LEU A 155 11.36 17.63 10.05
CA LEU A 155 10.66 16.36 10.21
C LEU A 155 11.51 15.14 9.78
N ASP A 156 12.56 15.34 8.98
CA ASP A 156 13.48 14.25 8.57
C ASP A 156 14.34 13.74 9.75
N ASP A 157 14.57 14.57 10.77
CA ASP A 157 15.39 14.19 11.94
C ASP A 157 14.65 13.24 12.90
N CYS A 158 13.32 13.30 12.99
CA CYS A 158 12.54 12.34 13.78
C CYS A 158 12.40 10.98 13.10
N GLU A 159 12.44 10.93 11.77
CA GLU A 159 12.37 9.68 11.00
C GLU A 159 13.72 8.93 11.00
N LEU A 160 14.83 9.66 11.18
CA LEU A 160 16.17 9.08 11.30
C LEU A 160 16.42 8.45 12.69
N GLU A 161 15.84 8.99 13.76
CA GLU A 161 15.93 8.39 15.10
C GLU A 161 15.07 7.13 15.26
N LEU A 162 13.91 7.04 14.59
CA LEU A 162 13.05 5.84 14.62
C LEU A 162 13.62 4.70 13.77
N ASN A 163 14.36 4.99 12.71
CA ASN A 163 15.01 3.98 11.87
C ASN A 163 16.29 3.38 12.51
N ASN A 164 16.86 4.02 13.54
CA ASN A 164 18.07 3.54 14.20
C ASN A 164 17.83 2.54 15.35
N ILE A 165 16.58 2.22 15.70
CA ILE A 165 16.25 1.28 16.79
C ILE A 165 16.11 -0.19 16.30
N SER A 166 16.14 -0.46 15.00
CA SER A 166 16.04 -1.83 14.48
C SER A 166 17.33 -2.28 13.78
N TYR A 167 18.23 -2.86 14.58
CA TYR A 167 19.41 -3.56 14.10
C TYR A 167 19.04 -4.74 13.19
N GLU A 168 19.78 -4.80 12.07
CA GLU A 168 20.28 -5.98 11.35
C GLU A 168 19.27 -6.79 10.51
N ASN A 169 19.44 -6.63 9.19
CA ASN A 169 18.93 -7.48 8.10
C ASN A 169 17.41 -7.54 7.92
N ASP A 170 16.87 -6.76 6.99
CA ASP A 170 16.36 -7.26 5.70
C ASP A 170 15.69 -6.11 4.92
N THR A 171 16.43 -5.48 4.02
CA THR A 171 15.91 -4.46 3.11
C THR A 171 14.97 -5.09 2.09
N SER A 172 13.66 -4.86 2.18
CA SER A 172 12.79 -4.80 1.00
C SER A 172 11.38 -4.32 1.35
N PHE A 173 10.99 -3.23 0.71
CA PHE A 173 9.65 -2.68 0.57
C PHE A 173 8.49 -3.69 0.67
N ASP A 174 7.40 -3.25 1.31
CA ASP A 174 6.12 -3.93 1.43
C ASP A 174 5.55 -4.38 0.08
N SER A 175 5.71 -5.67 -0.21
CA SER A 175 5.05 -6.36 -1.31
C SER A 175 3.89 -7.19 -0.77
N PRO A 176 2.70 -7.21 -1.41
CA PRO A 176 1.59 -8.10 -1.07
C PRO A 176 1.93 -9.61 -1.16
N SER A 177 3.16 -9.95 -1.59
CA SER A 177 3.72 -11.29 -1.57
C SER A 177 4.30 -11.70 -0.21
N LYS A 178 4.68 -10.77 0.67
CA LYS A 178 5.17 -11.06 2.04
C LYS A 178 4.12 -11.75 2.92
N PRO A 179 2.82 -11.36 2.89
CA PRO A 179 1.76 -12.10 3.58
C PRO A 179 1.56 -13.52 3.02
N LEU A 180 1.76 -13.72 1.72
CA LEU A 180 1.55 -15.01 1.05
C LEU A 180 2.71 -15.99 1.28
N SER A 181 3.96 -15.50 1.30
CA SER A 181 5.11 -16.31 1.70
C SER A 181 5.05 -16.67 3.17
N ARG A 182 4.66 -15.72 4.05
CA ARG A 182 4.34 -16.02 5.46
C ARG A 182 3.23 -17.06 5.58
N SER A 183 2.16 -16.95 4.79
CA SER A 183 1.09 -17.97 4.75
C SER A 183 1.61 -19.33 4.31
N LEU A 184 2.49 -19.41 3.31
CA LEU A 184 3.10 -20.66 2.87
C LEU A 184 3.94 -21.28 3.98
N THR A 185 4.82 -20.50 4.62
CA THR A 185 5.66 -20.96 5.75
C THR A 185 4.82 -21.45 6.92
N VAL A 186 3.75 -20.73 7.29
CA VAL A 186 2.83 -21.14 8.35
C VAL A 186 2.07 -22.42 7.97
N THR A 187 1.55 -22.53 6.74
CA THR A 187 0.84 -23.75 6.30
C THR A 187 1.76 -24.95 6.18
N SER A 188 3.02 -24.77 5.77
CA SER A 188 4.03 -25.83 5.73
C SER A 188 4.41 -26.29 7.13
N ALA A 189 4.59 -25.37 8.08
CA ALA A 189 4.86 -25.72 9.48
C ALA A 189 3.69 -26.51 10.11
N LEU A 190 2.45 -26.18 9.74
CA LEU A 190 1.25 -26.85 10.22
C LEU A 190 0.86 -28.10 9.38
N LYS A 191 1.68 -28.51 8.40
CA LYS A 191 1.40 -29.60 7.43
C LYS A 191 0.03 -29.47 6.71
N VAL A 192 -0.47 -28.25 6.53
CA VAL A 192 -1.73 -27.98 5.82
C VAL A 192 -1.45 -27.64 4.36
N THR A 193 -2.23 -28.17 3.43
CA THR A 193 -2.07 -27.86 2.00
C THR A 193 -2.26 -26.35 1.76
N PRO A 194 -1.33 -25.67 1.06
CA PRO A 194 -1.38 -24.23 0.83
C PRO A 194 -2.70 -23.77 0.21
N VAL A 195 -3.10 -22.54 0.52
CA VAL A 195 -4.29 -21.92 -0.08
C VAL A 195 -3.96 -21.46 -1.50
N ILE A 196 -4.23 -22.33 -2.47
CA ILE A 196 -4.15 -21.97 -3.90
C ILE A 196 -5.51 -21.40 -4.32
N LEU A 197 -5.57 -20.07 -4.51
CA LEU A 197 -6.77 -19.41 -5.00
C LEU A 197 -6.85 -19.50 -6.52
N ASP A 198 -7.72 -20.37 -7.04
CA ASP A 198 -8.05 -20.36 -8.46
C ASP A 198 -8.86 -19.11 -8.83
N LYS A 199 -8.25 -18.27 -9.68
CA LYS A 199 -8.84 -17.01 -10.16
C LYS A 199 -10.02 -17.24 -11.11
N LYS A 200 -10.23 -18.47 -11.61
CA LYS A 200 -11.37 -18.85 -12.45
C LYS A 200 -12.67 -19.03 -11.65
N LEU A 201 -12.60 -19.17 -10.32
CA LEU A 201 -13.76 -19.35 -9.47
C LEU A 201 -14.48 -18.02 -9.15
N SER A 202 -15.81 -18.07 -9.05
CA SER A 202 -16.62 -16.94 -8.63
C SER A 202 -16.21 -16.44 -7.22
N LYS A 203 -16.48 -15.17 -6.89
CA LYS A 203 -16.15 -14.61 -5.56
C LYS A 203 -16.77 -15.44 -4.42
N LYS A 204 -18.01 -15.89 -4.60
CA LYS A 204 -18.74 -16.74 -3.63
C LYS A 204 -18.05 -18.09 -3.43
N GLN A 205 -17.61 -18.75 -4.50
CA GLN A 205 -16.88 -20.02 -4.41
C GLN A 205 -15.49 -19.84 -3.80
N ARG A 206 -14.77 -18.77 -4.15
CA ARG A 206 -13.46 -18.46 -3.55
C ARG A 206 -13.56 -18.24 -2.04
N TYR A 207 -14.59 -17.52 -1.58
CA TYR A 207 -14.84 -17.35 -0.15
C TYR A 207 -15.06 -18.69 0.57
N GLN A 208 -15.82 -19.62 -0.03
CA GLN A 208 -16.04 -20.95 0.56
C GLN A 208 -14.74 -21.76 0.65
N VAL A 209 -13.87 -21.68 -0.37
CA VAL A 209 -12.55 -22.32 -0.35
C VAL A 209 -11.66 -21.74 0.76
N ILE A 210 -11.63 -20.40 0.89
CA ILE A 210 -10.88 -19.71 1.95
C ILE A 210 -11.41 -20.12 3.32
N LYS A 211 -12.72 -20.10 3.52
CA LYS A 211 -13.36 -20.47 4.79
C LYS A 211 -13.01 -21.91 5.19
N ARG A 212 -13.13 -22.86 4.26
CA ARG A 212 -12.77 -24.28 4.51
C ARG A 212 -11.29 -24.42 4.87
N LYS A 213 -10.42 -23.69 4.19
CA LYS A 213 -8.97 -23.74 4.46
C LYS A 213 -8.59 -23.09 5.78
N ALA A 214 -9.24 -21.99 6.15
CA ALA A 214 -9.07 -21.36 7.46
C ALA A 214 -9.47 -22.32 8.59
N SER A 215 -10.58 -23.05 8.44
CA SER A 215 -10.96 -24.10 9.40
C SER A 215 -9.95 -25.24 9.48
N GLN A 216 -9.36 -25.67 8.36
CA GLN A 216 -8.29 -26.69 8.36
C GLN A 216 -7.03 -26.22 9.09
N VAL A 217 -6.65 -24.95 8.90
CA VAL A 217 -5.52 -24.35 9.62
C VAL A 217 -5.80 -24.25 11.11
N GLN A 218 -7.00 -23.81 11.48
CA GLN A 218 -7.44 -23.76 12.88
C GLN A 218 -7.40 -25.14 13.54
N GLU A 219 -7.93 -26.17 12.88
CA GLU A 219 -7.92 -27.54 13.41
C GLU A 219 -6.50 -28.11 13.53
N ALA A 220 -5.64 -27.87 12.54
CA ALA A 220 -4.25 -28.31 12.58
C ALA A 220 -3.45 -27.60 13.68
N PHE A 221 -3.71 -26.31 13.89
CA PHE A 221 -3.12 -25.54 14.98
C PHE A 221 -3.55 -26.10 16.34
N LEU A 222 -4.85 -26.34 16.53
CA LEU A 222 -5.37 -26.93 17.77
C LEU A 222 -4.74 -28.31 18.03
N LYS A 223 -4.66 -29.20 17.03
CA LYS A 223 -4.01 -30.51 17.18
C LYS A 223 -2.51 -30.43 17.49
N LEU A 224 -1.81 -29.45 16.92
CA LEU A 224 -0.38 -29.25 17.20
C LEU A 224 -0.16 -28.80 18.65
N HIS A 225 -1.08 -28.00 19.18
CA HIS A 225 -1.01 -27.44 20.53
C HIS A 225 -1.79 -28.24 21.57
N GLU A 226 -2.56 -29.25 21.18
CA GLU A 226 -3.28 -30.18 22.07
C GLU A 226 -2.35 -30.88 23.08
N PRO A 227 -1.15 -31.37 22.71
CA PRO A 227 -0.19 -31.89 23.68
C PRO A 227 0.30 -30.83 24.66
N ILE A 228 0.44 -29.57 24.22
CA ILE A 228 0.90 -28.46 25.09
C ILE A 228 -0.22 -28.05 26.05
N ALA A 229 -1.47 -28.01 25.59
CA ALA A 229 -2.63 -27.76 26.45
C ALA A 229 -2.78 -28.88 27.49
N ASN A 230 -2.64 -30.14 27.08
CA ASN A 230 -2.70 -31.28 27.99
C ASN A 230 -1.51 -31.31 28.96
N ILE A 231 -0.30 -30.89 28.56
CA ILE A 231 0.85 -30.73 29.46
C ILE A 231 0.61 -29.58 30.44
N VAL A 232 0.03 -28.45 29.99
CA VAL A 232 -0.30 -27.33 30.88
C VAL A 232 -1.36 -27.76 31.88
N ASP A 233 -2.37 -28.53 31.48
CA ASP A 233 -3.42 -29.04 32.37
C ASP A 233 -2.90 -30.17 33.29
N GLU A 234 -2.05 -31.09 32.82
CA GLU A 234 -1.36 -32.08 33.68
C GLU A 234 -0.39 -31.40 34.65
N VAL A 235 0.33 -30.36 34.21
CA VAL A 235 1.18 -29.57 35.11
C VAL A 235 0.30 -28.78 36.07
N LEU A 236 -0.84 -28.21 35.66
CA LEU A 236 -1.75 -27.51 36.56
C LEU A 236 -2.34 -28.47 37.61
N GLU A 237 -2.81 -29.65 37.22
CA GLU A 237 -3.39 -30.65 38.11
C GLU A 237 -2.34 -31.30 39.03
N ASN A 238 -1.11 -31.52 38.55
CA ASN A 238 -0.02 -32.01 39.38
C ASN A 238 0.58 -30.91 40.28
N THR A 239 0.53 -29.63 39.88
CA THR A 239 0.94 -28.49 40.73
C THR A 239 -0.11 -28.16 41.80
N ILE A 240 -1.38 -28.53 41.59
CA ILE A 240 -2.43 -28.42 42.63
C ILE A 240 -2.25 -29.48 43.72
N ASN A 241 -1.65 -30.65 43.40
CA ASN A 241 -1.47 -31.74 44.36
C ASN A 241 -0.11 -31.74 45.09
N ASP A 242 0.95 -31.17 44.52
CA ASP A 242 2.25 -31.05 45.20
C ASP A 242 2.56 -29.60 45.64
N GLN A 243 2.26 -29.36 46.93
CA GLN A 243 2.90 -28.38 47.81
C GLN A 243 2.58 -26.89 47.66
N THR A 244 1.69 -26.42 48.55
CA THR A 244 1.97 -25.35 49.54
C THR A 244 2.88 -24.21 49.09
N ASN A 245 2.29 -23.16 48.50
CA ASN A 245 2.62 -21.73 48.66
C ASN A 245 1.95 -20.95 47.52
N SER A 246 0.61 -20.98 47.47
CA SER A 246 -0.11 -20.03 46.62
C SER A 246 0.04 -18.64 47.23
N VAL A 247 0.86 -17.79 46.60
CA VAL A 247 1.04 -16.38 47.01
C VAL A 247 -0.33 -15.72 46.91
N SER A 248 -0.94 -15.49 48.07
CA SER A 248 -2.20 -14.78 48.23
C SER A 248 -1.97 -13.31 47.88
N PRO A 249 -2.98 -12.58 47.38
CA PRO A 249 -2.91 -11.11 47.30
C PRO A 249 -2.45 -10.45 48.61
N ASN A 250 -2.74 -11.08 49.75
CA ASN A 250 -2.31 -10.66 51.08
C ASN A 250 -0.78 -10.73 51.28
N ASP A 251 -0.10 -11.65 50.59
CA ASP A 251 1.35 -11.83 50.73
C ASP A 251 2.13 -10.68 50.07
N CYS A 252 1.58 -10.10 48.99
CA CYS A 252 2.12 -8.90 48.38
C CYS A 252 1.98 -7.68 49.31
N GLU A 253 0.85 -7.56 50.02
CA GLU A 253 0.64 -6.48 50.99
C GLU A 253 1.59 -6.60 52.18
N VAL A 254 1.77 -7.83 52.69
CA VAL A 254 2.75 -8.12 53.76
C VAL A 254 4.17 -7.79 53.31
N LEU A 255 4.58 -8.22 52.11
CA LEU A 255 5.91 -7.93 51.56
C LEU A 255 6.15 -6.42 51.43
N MET A 256 5.17 -5.68 50.92
CA MET A 256 5.29 -4.22 50.75
C MET A 256 5.40 -3.50 52.10
N TYR A 257 4.68 -3.97 53.11
CA TYR A 257 4.76 -3.46 54.48
C TYR A 257 6.13 -3.78 55.13
N GLU A 258 6.65 -4.98 54.93
CA GLU A 258 7.99 -5.35 55.42
C GLU A 258 9.10 -4.53 54.77
N LEU A 259 9.00 -4.26 53.46
CA LEU A 259 9.93 -3.38 52.75
C LEU A 259 9.89 -1.96 53.32
N GLN A 260 8.71 -1.45 53.67
CA GLN A 260 8.55 -0.15 54.31
C GLN A 260 9.24 -0.10 55.67
N GLN A 261 8.97 -1.07 56.55
CA GLN A 261 9.62 -1.14 57.88
C GLN A 261 11.14 -1.28 57.77
N ARG A 262 11.63 -2.04 56.78
CA ARG A 262 13.07 -2.19 56.57
C ARG A 262 13.71 -0.89 56.09
N CYS A 263 12.99 -0.11 55.28
CA CYS A 263 13.43 1.23 54.90
C CYS A 263 13.55 2.16 56.10
N GLU A 264 12.57 2.17 57.01
CA GLU A 264 12.61 2.99 58.24
C GLU A 264 13.82 2.65 59.12
N LYS A 265 14.07 1.36 59.37
CA LYS A 265 15.25 0.92 60.14
C LYS A 265 16.57 1.37 59.51
N LEU A 266 16.68 1.34 58.19
CA LEU A 266 17.88 1.80 57.49
C LEU A 266 18.05 3.32 57.56
N LYS A 267 16.95 4.09 57.63
CA LYS A 267 17.01 5.54 57.88
C LYS A 267 17.56 5.84 59.28
N GLU A 268 17.11 5.11 60.30
CA GLU A 268 17.60 5.27 61.68
C GLU A 268 19.11 5.00 61.78
N ILE A 269 19.60 4.03 61.01
CA ILE A 269 21.03 3.65 60.98
C ILE A 269 21.85 4.54 60.01
N GLY A 270 21.20 5.32 59.15
CA GLY A 270 21.85 6.17 58.15
C GLY A 270 22.44 5.42 56.95
N ASP A 271 21.97 4.21 56.63
CA ASP A 271 22.46 3.43 55.50
C ASP A 271 21.74 3.79 54.18
N PHE A 272 22.25 4.85 53.55
CA PHE A 272 21.73 5.34 52.28
C PHE A 272 21.84 4.33 51.13
N LYS A 273 22.83 3.43 51.16
CA LYS A 273 23.03 2.44 50.09
C LYS A 273 21.97 1.34 50.18
N GLY A 274 21.65 0.90 51.41
CA GLY A 274 20.56 -0.01 51.67
C GLY A 274 19.20 0.56 51.23
N ILE A 275 18.94 1.84 51.53
CA ILE A 275 17.71 2.53 51.11
C ILE A 275 17.59 2.54 49.58
N LEU A 276 18.64 2.93 48.86
CA LEU A 276 18.63 2.93 47.40
C LEU A 276 18.39 1.53 46.82
N SER A 277 18.95 0.48 47.43
CA SER A 277 18.70 -0.90 47.01
C SER A 277 17.23 -1.29 47.19
N LEU A 278 16.59 -0.90 48.29
CA LEU A 278 15.17 -1.20 48.53
C LEU A 278 14.26 -0.47 47.55
N LEU A 279 14.58 0.77 47.16
CA LEU A 279 13.79 1.54 46.21
C LEU A 279 13.76 0.89 44.82
N THR A 280 14.76 0.08 44.44
CA THR A 280 14.73 -0.70 43.18
C THR A 280 13.70 -1.83 43.16
N LEU A 281 13.16 -2.21 44.33
CA LEU A 281 12.13 -3.23 44.47
C LEU A 281 10.71 -2.64 44.37
N ALA A 282 10.58 -1.32 44.22
CA ALA A 282 9.28 -0.69 44.02
C ALA A 282 8.63 -1.19 42.71
N PRO A 283 7.30 -1.38 42.67
CA PRO A 283 6.62 -1.77 41.45
C PRO A 283 6.86 -0.79 40.30
N VAL A 284 7.13 -1.30 39.10
CA VAL A 284 7.40 -0.49 37.90
C VAL A 284 6.23 0.44 37.54
N SER A 285 5.02 0.12 38.00
CA SER A 285 3.82 0.94 37.80
C SER A 285 3.71 2.16 38.74
N TRP A 286 4.61 2.30 39.72
CA TRP A 286 4.60 3.41 40.65
C TRP A 286 5.35 4.62 40.11
N THR A 287 4.79 5.81 40.30
CA THR A 287 5.47 7.07 39.99
C THR A 287 6.51 7.39 41.07
N GLN A 288 7.51 8.21 40.74
CA GLN A 288 8.51 8.68 41.71
C GLN A 288 7.88 9.31 42.96
N GLN A 289 6.79 10.07 42.78
CA GLN A 289 6.03 10.68 43.87
C GLN A 289 5.39 9.63 44.79
N ARG A 290 4.78 8.59 44.20
CA ARG A 290 4.14 7.52 44.96
C ARG A 290 5.16 6.70 45.75
N THR A 291 6.29 6.37 45.14
CA THR A 291 7.38 5.65 45.79
C THR A 291 8.02 6.48 46.89
N SER A 292 8.27 7.78 46.63
CA SER A 292 8.77 8.74 47.63
C SER A 292 7.85 8.81 48.84
N HIS A 293 6.53 8.95 48.62
CA HIS A 293 5.55 9.02 49.69
C HIS A 293 5.44 7.72 50.48
N PHE A 294 5.45 6.57 49.80
CA PHE A 294 5.30 5.26 50.46
C PHE A 294 6.50 4.92 51.34
N PHE A 295 7.72 5.17 50.86
CA PHE A 295 8.95 4.91 51.62
C PHE A 295 9.40 6.10 52.48
N ASP A 296 8.66 7.22 52.45
CA ASP A 296 8.96 8.48 53.13
C ASP A 296 10.40 8.97 52.85
N VAL A 297 10.80 8.92 51.58
CA VAL A 297 12.13 9.36 51.11
C VAL A 297 11.98 10.58 50.21
N SER A 298 13.05 11.37 50.08
CA SER A 298 13.03 12.51 49.16
C SER A 298 12.85 12.05 47.71
N ILE A 299 12.07 12.80 46.92
CA ILE A 299 11.83 12.46 45.50
C ILE A 299 13.16 12.34 44.72
N SER A 300 14.16 13.16 45.06
CA SER A 300 15.50 13.10 44.44
C SER A 300 16.25 11.78 44.65
N GLN A 301 15.84 10.95 45.62
CA GLN A 301 16.43 9.64 45.87
C GLN A 301 15.75 8.51 45.08
N VAL A 302 14.59 8.78 44.47
CA VAL A 302 13.84 7.80 43.66
C VAL A 302 14.19 8.00 42.20
N LYS A 303 14.75 6.98 41.56
CA LYS A 303 15.08 6.99 40.12
C LYS A 303 13.86 6.71 39.26
#